data_AF-A0A7X9HFF8-F1
#
_entry.id   AF-A0A7X9HFF8-F1
#
_cell.length_a   1.000
_cell.length_b   1.000
_cell.length_c   1.000
_cell.angle_alpha   90.00
_cell.angle_beta   90.00
_cell.angle_gamma   90.00
#
_symmetry.space_group_name_H-M   'P 1'
#
loop_
_entity.id
_entity.type
_entity.pdbx_description
1 polymer ?
#
loop_
_entity_poly.entity_id
_entity_poly.type
_entity_poly.pdbx_seq_one_letter_code
_entity_poly.pdbx_strand_id
1 'polypeptide(L)'
;MERDILQSIKLEITKNLKFTPYLRICLHPFIAQSKSDIAHNILCAELSAEPAIRFSALRTITHYKLPGFTDLFHALFQHSITDDEKIQICTYLATYGNSQTVELLNNYIMDNFNKESNHTIVIQCLEALRILRHPDSKLLASLKSIINETGTNEVIRYYAIRALSIYDDIHVLSSIINQNEYTLLGIFDAIAFMSDYCITKKTQKNEASDSSKEENLIIELRVFLSKMLPHFDEFSTRVKISCLNALITSKHRETNDYVLKILGGQNENEKEELLLLLQHTIMLLRDPEPLIRALISYGTVSPHHNTIIVDTIINYFESFQSDRSSTLLKDKLFNYFTVTLDSFFELYRKNYMISDVEEKNYPEIFREVRNFILLKFSPQILNRIIHYLKHEKNDEIHKIITLLTTYLSFIDSSIRDPFSSLVEMLYDRDPKSREITASRLETIDFEKRFLQERIIRLCNIIAKLNIQSAATLLVKIYNYLKKYRDEKLFDACIQTLSTMKYPYMLGELELMLLSGDRNDQLCSLKYLAHYTD
;
A
#
# COMPACT_ATOMS: atom_id res chain seq x y z
N MET A 1 19.20 42.16 9.00
CA MET A 1 17.88 42.22 8.34
C MET A 1 16.88 41.26 8.98
N GLU A 2 17.04 39.93 8.94
CA GLU A 2 16.12 39.00 9.64
C GLU A 2 16.02 39.24 11.16
N ARG A 3 17.16 39.49 11.82
CA ARG A 3 17.20 39.82 13.26
C ARG A 3 16.37 41.07 13.60
N ASP A 4 16.40 42.12 12.77
CA ASP A 4 15.64 43.35 12.97
C ASP A 4 14.13 43.16 12.77
N ILE A 5 13.75 42.33 11.79
CA ILE A 5 12.34 42.01 11.50
C ILE A 5 11.74 41.19 12.64
N LEU A 6 12.41 40.13 13.09
CA LEU A 6 11.93 39.31 14.21
C LEU A 6 11.88 40.09 15.53
N GLN A 7 12.83 41.01 15.74
CA GLN A 7 12.82 41.87 16.92
C GLN A 7 11.68 42.90 16.87
N SER A 8 11.34 43.41 15.69
CA SER A 8 10.16 44.26 15.47
C SER A 8 8.86 43.49 15.71
N ILE A 9 8.74 42.28 15.16
CA ILE A 9 7.59 41.39 15.38
C ILE A 9 7.44 41.06 16.88
N LYS A 10 8.54 40.71 17.57
CA LYS A 10 8.54 40.46 19.01
C LYS A 10 8.01 41.67 19.79
N LEU A 11 8.48 42.88 19.47
CA LEU A 11 8.04 44.12 20.13
C LEU A 11 6.56 44.40 19.91
N GLU A 12 6.02 44.13 18.71
CA GLU A 12 4.60 44.33 18.41
C GLU A 12 3.69 43.28 19.09
N ILE A 13 4.08 42.01 19.11
CA ILE A 13 3.36 40.93 19.81
C ILE A 13 3.34 41.20 21.32
N THR A 14 4.49 41.56 21.91
CA THR A 14 4.61 41.79 23.37
C THR A 14 3.79 43.00 23.85
N LYS A 15 3.59 43.99 22.98
CA LYS A 15 2.85 45.21 23.32
C LYS A 15 1.33 45.10 23.09
N ASN A 16 0.82 43.94 22.66
CA ASN A 16 -0.60 43.76 22.25
C ASN A 16 -1.10 44.80 21.23
N LEU A 17 -0.20 45.46 20.51
CA LEU A 17 -0.52 46.57 19.63
C LEU A 17 -0.37 46.11 18.18
N LYS A 18 -1.51 45.82 17.54
CA LYS A 18 -1.82 45.81 16.09
C LYS A 18 -2.02 44.48 15.34
N PHE A 19 -1.41 43.36 15.72
CA PHE A 19 -1.65 42.12 14.95
C PHE A 19 -2.95 41.43 15.33
N THR A 20 -3.82 41.22 14.34
CA THR A 20 -5.00 40.36 14.50
C THR A 20 -4.58 38.90 14.73
N PRO A 21 -5.41 38.06 15.39
CA PRO A 21 -5.11 36.63 15.58
C PRO A 21 -4.71 35.91 14.29
N TYR A 22 -5.36 36.25 13.18
CA TYR A 22 -5.04 35.71 11.85
C TYR A 22 -3.61 36.04 11.41
N LEU A 23 -3.19 37.30 11.53
CA LEU A 23 -1.84 37.72 11.14
C LEU A 23 -0.77 37.03 12.00
N ARG A 24 -1.01 36.85 13.30
CA ARG A 24 -0.09 36.11 14.18
C ARG A 24 0.07 34.65 13.73
N ILE A 25 -1.04 33.98 13.44
CA ILE A 25 -1.06 32.61 12.91
C ILE A 25 -0.26 32.50 11.60
N CYS A 26 -0.44 33.44 10.66
CA CYS A 26 0.29 33.46 9.40
C CYS A 26 1.80 33.66 9.54
N LEU A 27 2.24 34.29 10.63
CA LEU A 27 3.67 34.54 10.89
C LEU A 27 4.39 33.33 11.49
N HIS A 28 3.69 32.38 12.13
CA HIS A 28 4.33 31.26 12.82
C HIS A 28 5.30 30.44 11.94
N PRO A 29 4.98 30.07 10.68
CA PRO A 29 5.91 29.35 9.82
C PRO A 29 7.21 30.13 9.55
N PHE A 30 7.11 31.44 9.30
CA PHE A 30 8.26 32.31 9.07
C PHE A 30 9.12 32.46 10.33
N ILE A 31 8.47 32.59 11.49
CA ILE A 31 9.15 32.65 12.79
C ILE A 31 9.93 31.34 13.02
N ALA A 32 9.29 30.19 12.80
CA ALA A 32 9.90 28.87 13.00
C ALA A 32 11.09 28.59 12.08
N GLN A 33 11.03 29.02 10.81
CA GLN A 33 12.12 28.85 9.85
C GLN A 33 13.42 29.55 10.28
N SER A 34 13.31 30.66 11.01
CA SER A 34 14.49 31.44 11.43
C SER A 34 15.37 30.75 12.48
N LYS A 35 14.83 29.77 13.22
CA LYS A 35 15.53 28.98 14.27
C LYS A 35 16.38 29.81 15.25
N SER A 36 15.98 31.06 15.50
CA SER A 36 16.70 32.00 16.37
C SER A 36 16.15 31.97 17.80
N ASP A 37 16.95 32.40 18.78
CA ASP A 37 16.49 32.57 20.17
C ASP A 37 15.31 33.54 20.27
N ILE A 38 15.25 34.54 19.37
CA ILE A 38 14.14 35.49 19.30
C ILE A 38 12.86 34.77 18.88
N ALA A 39 12.94 33.90 17.87
CA ALA A 39 11.81 33.09 17.42
C ALA A 39 11.34 32.10 18.48
N HIS A 40 12.26 31.44 19.19
CA HIS A 40 11.92 30.58 20.31
C HIS A 40 11.12 31.36 21.38
N ASN A 41 11.61 32.53 21.78
CA ASN A 41 10.91 33.38 22.76
C ASN A 41 9.52 33.84 22.29
N ILE A 42 9.37 34.19 21.00
CA ILE A 42 8.06 34.56 20.43
C ILE A 42 7.10 33.37 20.55
N LEU A 43 7.52 32.17 20.11
CA LEU A 43 6.68 30.97 20.16
C LEU A 43 6.33 30.59 21.60
N CYS A 44 7.26 30.72 22.56
CA CYS A 44 6.97 30.52 23.99
C CYS A 44 5.86 31.45 24.51
N ALA A 45 5.87 32.72 24.09
CA ALA A 45 4.82 33.67 24.45
C ALA A 45 3.48 33.31 23.79
N GLU A 46 3.51 32.89 22.52
CA GLU A 46 2.32 32.49 21.76
C GLU A 46 1.66 31.23 22.32
N LEU A 47 2.41 30.35 22.99
CA LEU A 47 1.86 29.19 23.69
C LEU A 47 0.98 29.55 24.89
N SER A 48 1.06 30.77 25.40
CA SER A 48 0.18 31.27 26.46
C SER A 48 -1.01 32.09 25.94
N ALA A 49 -1.14 32.21 24.61
CA ALA A 49 -2.19 33.01 23.97
C ALA A 49 -3.55 32.29 23.90
N GLU A 50 -4.51 32.92 23.23
CA GLU A 50 -5.84 32.38 22.95
C GLU A 50 -5.77 31.05 22.17
N PRO A 51 -6.76 30.15 22.32
CA PRO A 51 -6.69 28.77 21.81
C PRO A 51 -6.31 28.64 20.33
N ALA A 52 -6.85 29.48 19.44
CA ALA A 52 -6.55 29.42 18.01
C ALA A 52 -5.08 29.73 17.69
N ILE A 53 -4.51 30.71 18.38
CA ILE A 53 -3.12 31.13 18.20
C ILE A 53 -2.18 30.10 18.83
N ARG A 54 -2.50 29.65 20.05
CA ARG A 54 -1.76 28.60 20.75
C ARG A 54 -1.71 27.29 19.96
N PHE A 55 -2.83 26.83 19.42
CA PHE A 55 -2.88 25.63 18.57
C PHE A 55 -2.01 25.77 17.32
N SER A 56 -2.03 26.94 16.66
CA SER A 56 -1.15 27.22 15.52
C SER A 56 0.33 27.21 15.92
N ALA A 57 0.69 27.79 17.06
CA ALA A 57 2.05 27.76 17.58
C ALA A 57 2.51 26.32 17.88
N LEU A 58 1.67 25.52 18.57
CA LEU A 58 1.90 24.10 18.83
C LEU A 58 2.17 23.32 17.54
N ARG A 59 1.25 23.41 16.57
CA ARG A 59 1.38 22.72 15.29
C ARG A 59 2.66 23.15 14.55
N THR A 60 3.02 24.43 14.62
CA THR A 60 4.24 24.94 13.99
C THR A 60 5.49 24.37 14.66
N ILE A 61 5.56 24.38 16.00
CA ILE A 61 6.67 23.81 16.77
C ILE A 61 6.86 22.32 16.43
N THR A 62 5.77 21.55 16.41
CA THR A 62 5.77 20.12 16.08
C THR A 62 6.17 19.88 14.62
N HIS A 63 5.60 20.61 13.67
CA HIS A 63 5.88 20.43 12.24
C HIS A 63 7.34 20.75 11.87
N TYR A 64 7.88 21.85 12.40
CA TYR A 64 9.27 22.27 12.16
C TYR A 64 10.28 21.55 13.07
N LYS A 65 9.81 20.67 13.97
CA LYS A 65 10.64 19.90 14.92
C LYS A 65 11.61 20.82 15.69
N LEU A 66 11.07 21.86 16.31
CA LEU A 66 11.89 22.83 17.05
C LEU A 66 12.18 22.31 18.47
N PRO A 67 13.44 22.11 18.88
CA PRO A 67 13.74 21.62 20.23
C PRO A 67 13.49 22.69 21.30
N GLY A 68 13.48 22.27 22.57
CA GLY A 68 13.49 23.18 23.74
C GLY A 68 12.13 23.55 24.33
N PHE A 69 11.03 22.94 23.88
CA PHE A 69 9.67 23.21 24.38
C PHE A 69 9.12 22.14 25.34
N THR A 70 9.92 21.15 25.73
CA THR A 70 9.46 19.96 26.48
C THR A 70 8.78 20.33 27.81
N ASP A 71 9.40 21.16 28.63
CA ASP A 71 8.85 21.54 29.96
C ASP A 71 7.56 22.37 29.83
N LEU A 72 7.48 23.25 28.82
CA LEU A 72 6.28 24.02 28.52
C LEU A 72 5.13 23.11 28.10
N PHE A 73 5.42 22.08 27.32
CA PHE A 73 4.42 21.11 26.88
C PHE A 73 3.97 20.18 28.00
N HIS A 74 4.85 19.83 28.94
CA HIS A 74 4.45 19.14 30.18
C HIS A 74 3.46 19.98 30.98
N ALA A 75 3.76 21.26 31.20
CA ALA A 75 2.86 22.16 31.93
C ALA A 75 1.51 22.33 31.21
N LEU A 76 1.54 22.59 29.90
CA LEU A 76 0.32 22.76 29.09
C LEU A 76 -0.56 21.52 29.06
N PHE A 77 0.04 20.31 29.02
CA PHE A 77 -0.72 19.07 28.96
C PHE A 77 -1.57 18.83 30.22
N GLN A 78 -1.15 19.35 31.37
CA GLN A 78 -1.87 19.25 32.63
C GLN A 78 -3.02 20.26 32.74
N HIS A 79 -3.06 21.28 31.87
CA HIS A 79 -4.14 22.27 31.84
C HIS A 79 -5.36 21.79 31.04
N SER A 80 -6.49 22.48 31.21
CA SER A 80 -7.69 22.26 30.39
C SER A 80 -7.53 22.89 28.99
N ILE A 81 -6.79 22.17 28.15
CA ILE A 81 -6.63 22.43 26.71
C ILE A 81 -7.50 21.47 25.88
N THR A 82 -7.66 21.78 24.60
CA THR A 82 -8.44 20.97 23.68
C THR A 82 -7.76 19.63 23.35
N ASP A 83 -8.54 18.65 22.91
CA ASP A 83 -8.03 17.34 22.53
C ASP A 83 -7.00 17.43 21.39
N ASP A 84 -7.27 18.27 20.38
CA ASP A 84 -6.34 18.52 19.27
C ASP A 84 -4.99 19.08 19.76
N GLU A 85 -5.00 19.98 20.75
CA GLU A 85 -3.77 20.50 21.36
C GLU A 85 -2.99 19.39 22.09
N LYS A 86 -3.68 18.53 22.85
CA LYS A 86 -3.05 17.37 23.52
C LYS A 86 -2.43 16.40 22.51
N ILE A 87 -3.10 16.14 21.39
CA ILE A 87 -2.57 15.27 20.32
C ILE A 87 -1.28 15.85 19.73
N GLN A 88 -1.24 17.17 19.45
CA GLN A 88 -0.02 17.82 18.96
C GLN A 88 1.12 17.79 19.99
N ILE A 89 0.80 17.95 21.27
CA ILE A 89 1.76 17.83 22.37
C ILE A 89 2.32 16.40 22.45
N CYS A 90 1.47 15.37 22.42
CA CYS A 90 1.91 13.97 22.40
C CYS A 90 2.86 13.69 21.23
N THR A 91 2.53 14.21 20.04
CA THR A 91 3.38 14.06 18.83
C THR A 91 4.77 14.68 19.03
N TYR A 92 4.85 15.85 19.66
CA TYR A 92 6.13 16.48 19.98
C TYR A 92 6.91 15.70 21.05
N LEU A 93 6.23 15.32 22.14
CA LEU A 93 6.82 14.63 23.28
C LEU A 93 7.29 13.22 22.91
N ALA A 94 6.71 12.58 21.89
CA ALA A 94 7.22 11.34 21.31
C ALA A 94 8.66 11.48 20.79
N THR A 95 9.06 12.67 20.32
CA THR A 95 10.39 12.91 19.74
C THR A 95 11.37 13.56 20.72
N TYR A 96 10.91 14.51 21.53
CA TYR A 96 11.75 15.33 22.42
C TYR A 96 11.49 15.09 23.92
N GLY A 97 10.69 14.07 24.24
CA GLY A 97 10.35 13.74 25.61
C GLY A 97 11.55 13.23 26.42
N ASN A 98 11.34 13.14 27.72
CA ASN A 98 12.31 12.64 28.69
C ASN A 98 11.61 11.71 29.70
N SER A 99 12.28 11.34 30.80
CA SER A 99 11.68 10.51 31.84
C SER A 99 10.44 11.13 32.50
N GLN A 100 10.37 12.46 32.62
CA GLN A 100 9.19 13.15 33.15
C GLN A 100 8.00 13.03 32.21
N THR A 101 8.23 13.01 30.88
CA THR A 101 7.19 12.70 29.89
C THR A 101 6.55 11.35 30.19
N VAL A 102 7.36 10.33 30.52
CA VAL A 102 6.85 8.98 30.78
C VAL A 102 5.89 8.97 31.96
N GLU A 103 6.29 9.60 33.07
CA GLU A 103 5.44 9.71 34.26
C GLU A 103 4.15 10.49 33.97
N LEU A 104 4.26 11.63 33.29
CA LEU A 104 3.12 12.50 32.97
C LEU A 104 2.09 11.79 32.08
N LEU A 105 2.53 11.15 30.99
CA LEU A 105 1.62 10.45 30.08
C LEU A 105 1.05 9.19 30.72
N ASN A 106 1.83 8.45 31.51
CA ASN A 106 1.36 7.25 32.20
C ASN A 106 0.26 7.59 33.22
N ASN A 107 0.44 8.66 34.01
CA ASN A 107 -0.59 9.11 34.95
C ASN A 107 -1.88 9.48 34.22
N TYR A 108 -1.77 10.23 33.11
CA TYR A 108 -2.94 10.58 32.31
C TYR A 108 -3.69 9.36 31.77
N ILE A 109 -2.95 8.34 31.30
CA ILE A 109 -3.54 7.09 30.81
C ILE A 109 -4.33 6.42 31.93
N MET A 110 -3.70 6.20 33.09
CA MET A 110 -4.32 5.51 34.22
C MET A 110 -5.58 6.20 34.74
N ASP A 111 -5.64 7.54 34.66
CA ASP A 111 -6.80 8.32 35.09
C ASP A 111 -7.97 8.28 34.08
N ASN A 112 -7.73 7.87 32.83
CA ASN A 112 -8.66 8.12 31.72
C ASN A 112 -8.91 6.95 30.77
N PHE A 113 -8.20 5.82 30.87
CA PHE A 113 -8.35 4.70 29.94
C PHE A 113 -9.73 4.03 29.96
N ASN A 114 -10.50 4.19 31.05
CA ASN A 114 -11.88 3.70 31.18
C ASN A 114 -12.95 4.73 30.75
N LYS A 115 -12.55 5.92 30.28
CA LYS A 115 -13.48 7.00 29.89
C LYS A 115 -13.52 7.14 28.38
N GLU A 116 -14.67 6.81 27.77
CA GLU A 116 -14.85 6.83 26.31
C GLU A 116 -14.49 8.16 25.65
N SER A 117 -14.83 9.28 26.29
CA SER A 117 -14.51 10.63 25.79
C SER A 117 -13.01 10.88 25.60
N ASN A 118 -12.16 10.17 26.35
CA ASN A 118 -10.71 10.39 26.36
C ASN A 118 -9.93 9.32 25.59
N HIS A 119 -10.59 8.33 25.00
CA HIS A 119 -9.93 7.21 24.32
C HIS A 119 -8.93 7.67 23.25
N THR A 120 -9.29 8.69 22.45
CA THR A 120 -8.42 9.23 21.41
C THR A 120 -7.10 9.74 21.98
N ILE A 121 -7.14 10.48 23.09
CA ILE A 121 -5.93 11.01 23.73
C ILE A 121 -5.13 9.88 24.38
N VAL A 122 -5.80 8.94 25.05
CA VAL A 122 -5.14 7.77 25.68
C VAL A 122 -4.36 6.97 24.63
N ILE A 123 -4.95 6.75 23.46
CA ILE A 123 -4.28 6.10 22.31
C ILE A 123 -3.02 6.87 21.91
N GLN A 124 -3.12 8.20 21.78
CA GLN A 124 -1.98 9.04 21.40
C GLN A 124 -0.89 9.09 22.49
N CYS A 125 -1.25 9.04 23.77
CA CYS A 125 -0.28 8.91 24.86
C CYS A 125 0.47 7.58 24.80
N LEU A 126 -0.25 6.47 24.58
CA LEU A 126 0.36 5.14 24.43
C LEU A 126 1.32 5.08 23.24
N GLU A 127 0.93 5.68 22.10
CA GLU A 127 1.80 5.76 20.93
C GLU A 127 3.02 6.66 21.18
N ALA A 128 2.84 7.80 21.83
CA ALA A 128 3.94 8.69 22.18
C ALA A 128 4.95 8.02 23.11
N LEU A 129 4.50 7.27 24.11
CA LEU A 129 5.35 6.45 24.98
C LEU A 129 6.11 5.38 24.20
N ARG A 130 5.43 4.68 23.28
CA ARG A 130 6.03 3.68 22.39
C ARG A 130 7.15 4.26 21.54
N ILE A 131 6.94 5.43 20.94
CA ILE A 131 7.95 6.10 20.10
C ILE A 131 9.10 6.66 20.95
N LEU A 132 8.79 7.22 22.13
CA LEU A 132 9.76 7.79 23.06
C LEU A 132 10.75 6.74 23.61
N ARG A 133 10.30 5.49 23.78
CA ARG A 133 11.13 4.34 24.15
C ARG A 133 11.97 4.49 25.43
N HIS A 134 11.40 5.11 26.46
CA HIS A 134 12.02 5.18 27.79
C HIS A 134 11.39 4.12 28.70
N PRO A 135 12.03 2.96 28.92
CA PRO A 135 11.48 1.90 29.77
C PRO A 135 11.43 2.36 31.22
N ASP A 136 10.27 2.17 31.85
CA ASP A 136 10.03 2.46 33.27
C ASP A 136 9.24 1.31 33.91
N SER A 137 9.55 0.98 35.16
CA SER A 137 8.93 -0.17 35.85
C SER A 137 7.48 0.11 36.26
N LYS A 138 7.12 1.36 36.58
CA LYS A 138 5.73 1.75 36.86
C LYS A 138 4.90 1.73 35.59
N LEU A 139 5.48 2.18 34.46
CA LEU A 139 4.83 2.06 33.15
C LEU A 139 4.54 0.58 32.83
N LEU A 140 5.47 -0.34 33.10
CA LEU A 140 5.27 -1.77 32.81
C LEU A 140 4.10 -2.34 33.61
N ALA A 141 4.03 -1.99 34.90
CA ALA A 141 2.94 -2.39 35.77
C ALA A 141 1.59 -1.82 35.28
N SER A 142 1.59 -0.55 34.84
CA SER A 142 0.40 0.15 34.31
C SER A 142 -0.10 -0.48 33.00
N LEU A 143 0.80 -0.80 32.07
CA LEU A 143 0.43 -1.50 30.85
C LEU A 143 -0.12 -2.91 31.14
N LYS A 144 0.51 -3.65 32.05
CA LYS A 144 0.02 -4.96 32.48
C LYS A 144 -1.35 -4.89 33.16
N SER A 145 -1.66 -3.83 33.92
CA SER A 145 -3.00 -3.67 34.50
C SER A 145 -4.05 -3.41 33.42
N ILE A 146 -3.78 -2.50 32.48
CA ILE A 146 -4.70 -2.18 31.37
C ILE A 146 -4.99 -3.43 30.51
N ILE A 147 -3.97 -4.25 30.26
CA ILE A 147 -4.11 -5.44 29.43
C ILE A 147 -4.98 -6.50 30.10
N ASN A 148 -4.77 -6.72 31.41
CA ASN A 148 -5.46 -7.76 32.16
C ASN A 148 -6.84 -7.33 32.69
N GLU A 149 -7.19 -6.06 32.61
CA GLU A 149 -8.47 -5.56 33.11
C GLU A 149 -9.65 -6.00 32.23
N THR A 150 -10.64 -6.58 32.90
CA THR A 150 -11.87 -7.06 32.30
C THR A 150 -12.78 -5.87 32.00
N GLY A 151 -13.10 -5.64 30.73
CA GLY A 151 -13.96 -4.53 30.29
C GLY A 151 -13.22 -3.36 29.63
N THR A 152 -11.88 -3.36 29.62
CA THR A 152 -11.11 -2.39 28.85
C THR A 152 -11.45 -2.49 27.36
N ASN A 153 -11.61 -1.32 26.73
CA ASN A 153 -11.84 -1.19 25.30
C ASN A 153 -10.75 -1.93 24.49
N GLU A 154 -11.16 -2.72 23.49
CA GLU A 154 -10.25 -3.58 22.73
C GLU A 154 -9.15 -2.79 22.00
N VAL A 155 -9.47 -1.58 21.52
CA VAL A 155 -8.50 -0.70 20.84
C VAL A 155 -7.46 -0.20 21.84
N ILE A 156 -7.88 0.23 23.04
CA ILE A 156 -6.93 0.65 24.09
C ILE A 156 -6.02 -0.52 24.49
N ARG A 157 -6.59 -1.73 24.66
CA ARG A 157 -5.81 -2.93 24.94
C ARG A 157 -4.76 -3.19 23.85
N TYR A 158 -5.15 -3.08 22.58
CA TYR A 158 -4.25 -3.18 21.43
C TYR A 158 -3.08 -2.16 21.49
N TYR A 159 -3.36 -0.88 21.75
CA TYR A 159 -2.30 0.14 21.88
C TYR A 159 -1.41 -0.07 23.12
N ALA A 160 -1.97 -0.56 24.23
CA ALA A 160 -1.19 -0.90 25.42
C ALA A 160 -0.23 -2.06 25.16
N ILE A 161 -0.68 -3.10 24.43
CA ILE A 161 0.20 -4.20 24.00
C ILE A 161 1.28 -3.69 23.05
N ARG A 162 0.93 -2.82 22.10
CA ARG A 162 1.89 -2.17 21.20
C ARG A 162 2.98 -1.40 21.97
N ALA A 163 2.64 -0.75 23.07
CA ALA A 163 3.60 -0.04 23.93
C ALA A 163 4.54 -0.98 24.71
N LEU A 164 4.22 -2.26 24.88
CA LEU A 164 5.15 -3.24 25.49
C LEU A 164 6.43 -3.44 24.67
N SER A 165 6.43 -3.05 23.38
CA SER A 165 7.65 -3.05 22.54
C SER A 165 8.78 -2.18 23.09
N ILE A 166 8.53 -1.27 24.03
CA ILE A 166 9.55 -0.44 24.69
C ILE A 166 10.57 -1.29 25.46
N TYR A 167 10.16 -2.46 25.98
CA TYR A 167 10.97 -3.27 26.88
C TYR A 167 11.90 -4.26 26.17
N ASP A 168 11.75 -4.41 24.84
CA ASP A 168 12.60 -5.31 24.03
C ASP A 168 12.65 -6.75 24.60
N ASP A 169 11.56 -7.23 25.20
CA ASP A 169 11.47 -8.55 25.84
C ASP A 169 10.25 -9.33 25.30
N ILE A 170 10.53 -10.38 24.54
CA ILE A 170 9.51 -11.25 23.95
C ILE A 170 8.73 -12.03 25.02
N HIS A 171 9.32 -12.29 26.19
CA HIS A 171 8.64 -13.03 27.25
C HIS A 171 7.43 -12.27 27.78
N VAL A 172 7.52 -10.94 27.83
CA VAL A 172 6.41 -10.06 28.21
C VAL A 172 5.24 -10.25 27.25
N LEU A 173 5.48 -10.27 25.94
CA LEU A 173 4.44 -10.50 24.93
C LEU A 173 3.92 -11.95 24.93
N SER A 174 4.81 -12.92 25.13
CA SER A 174 4.47 -14.34 25.09
C SER A 174 3.47 -14.76 26.17
N SER A 175 3.44 -14.03 27.29
CA SER A 175 2.49 -14.27 28.38
C SER A 175 1.03 -13.95 28.03
N ILE A 176 0.78 -13.29 26.89
CA ILE A 176 -0.50 -12.67 26.53
C ILE A 176 -1.11 -13.29 25.25
N ILE A 177 -0.45 -14.29 24.64
CA ILE A 177 -0.80 -14.85 23.32
C ILE A 177 -2.25 -15.37 23.22
N ASN A 178 -2.79 -15.96 24.29
CA ASN A 178 -4.06 -16.69 24.26
C ASN A 178 -5.31 -15.79 24.31
N GLN A 179 -5.18 -14.51 23.97
CA GLN A 179 -6.28 -13.55 24.07
C GLN A 179 -6.66 -13.07 22.67
N ASN A 180 -7.95 -12.75 22.49
CA ASN A 180 -8.66 -12.02 21.41
C ASN A 180 -7.85 -11.53 20.18
N GLU A 181 -8.50 -11.42 19.01
CA GLU A 181 -7.94 -10.89 17.76
C GLU A 181 -7.07 -9.62 17.94
N TYR A 182 -7.57 -8.63 18.70
CA TYR A 182 -6.84 -7.38 19.00
C TYR A 182 -5.53 -7.58 19.77
N THR A 183 -5.44 -8.63 20.58
CA THR A 183 -4.21 -8.98 21.28
C THR A 183 -3.17 -9.51 20.31
N LEU A 184 -3.55 -10.42 19.41
CA LEU A 184 -2.65 -10.93 18.37
C LEU A 184 -2.16 -9.80 17.45
N LEU A 185 -3.06 -8.90 17.03
CA LEU A 185 -2.69 -7.70 16.28
C LEU A 185 -1.65 -6.86 17.03
N GLY A 186 -1.89 -6.59 18.31
CA GLY A 186 -1.00 -5.79 19.13
C GLY A 186 0.38 -6.42 19.28
N ILE A 187 0.44 -7.75 19.45
CA ILE A 187 1.68 -8.51 19.56
C ILE A 187 2.47 -8.43 18.24
N PHE A 188 1.85 -8.72 17.10
CA PHE A 188 2.55 -8.68 15.81
C PHE A 188 3.05 -7.28 15.45
N ASP A 189 2.25 -6.23 15.72
CA ASP A 189 2.68 -4.84 15.50
C ASP A 189 3.76 -4.37 16.48
N ALA A 190 3.81 -4.94 17.70
CA ALA A 190 4.91 -4.73 18.63
C ALA A 190 6.19 -5.40 18.12
N ILE A 191 6.09 -6.64 17.63
CA ILE A 191 7.22 -7.39 17.05
C ILE A 191 7.77 -6.67 15.81
N ALA A 192 6.89 -6.16 14.95
CA ALA A 192 7.29 -5.43 13.76
C ALA A 192 8.13 -4.19 14.11
N PHE A 193 7.69 -3.45 15.13
CA PHE A 193 8.38 -2.25 15.61
C PHE A 193 9.72 -2.54 16.29
N MET A 194 9.78 -3.56 17.15
CA MET A 194 11.05 -3.99 17.75
C MET A 194 12.05 -4.42 16.67
N SER A 195 11.58 -5.18 15.68
CA SER A 195 12.41 -5.65 14.57
C SER A 195 12.96 -4.50 13.73
N ASP A 196 12.10 -3.59 13.30
CA ASP A 196 12.47 -2.44 12.47
C ASP A 196 13.51 -1.54 13.18
N TYR A 197 13.31 -1.31 14.48
CA TYR A 197 14.26 -0.55 15.28
C TYR A 197 15.63 -1.21 15.38
N CYS A 198 15.69 -2.51 15.70
CA CYS A 198 16.95 -3.24 15.79
C CYS A 198 17.71 -3.24 14.45
N ILE A 199 16.98 -3.39 13.34
CA ILE A 199 17.60 -3.38 12.01
C ILE A 199 18.07 -1.97 11.64
N THR A 200 17.26 -0.93 11.89
CA THR A 200 17.62 0.46 11.58
C THR A 200 18.83 0.91 12.40
N LYS A 201 18.87 0.59 13.70
CA LYS A 201 20.03 0.88 14.56
C LYS A 201 21.30 0.19 14.08
N LYS A 202 21.22 -1.08 13.72
CA LYS A 202 22.34 -1.82 13.14
C LYS A 202 22.87 -1.17 11.86
N THR A 203 22.00 -0.54 11.07
CA THR A 203 22.38 0.15 9.84
C THR A 203 23.06 1.51 10.12
N GLN A 204 22.74 2.15 11.24
CA GLN A 204 23.31 3.45 11.64
C GLN A 204 24.60 3.31 12.47
N LYS A 205 24.74 2.26 13.28
CA LYS A 205 25.93 1.97 14.09
C LYS A 205 26.87 1.04 13.32
N ASN A 206 27.82 1.59 12.56
CA ASN A 206 28.91 0.84 11.92
C ASN A 206 29.97 0.27 12.92
N GLU A 207 29.67 0.14 14.21
CA GLU A 207 30.64 -0.27 15.23
C GLU A 207 30.14 -1.44 16.11
N ALA A 208 31.03 -2.40 16.31
CA ALA A 208 30.78 -3.78 16.76
C ALA A 208 30.55 -3.99 18.27
N SER A 209 30.29 -2.95 19.07
CA SER A 209 30.33 -3.10 20.54
C SER A 209 28.99 -3.37 21.23
N ASP A 210 27.85 -3.37 20.52
CA ASP A 210 26.51 -3.63 21.12
C ASP A 210 25.60 -4.54 20.26
N SER A 211 26.11 -5.10 19.15
CA SER A 211 25.31 -5.83 18.16
C SER A 211 24.76 -7.18 18.63
N SER A 212 25.37 -7.79 19.66
CA SER A 212 25.01 -9.14 20.10
C SER A 212 23.63 -9.21 20.77
N LYS A 213 23.23 -8.18 21.52
CA LYS A 213 21.91 -8.13 22.17
C LYS A 213 20.78 -7.94 21.16
N GLU A 214 20.97 -7.02 20.21
CA GLU A 214 19.99 -6.75 19.15
C GLU A 214 19.85 -7.98 18.22
N GLU A 215 20.95 -8.68 17.92
CA GLU A 215 20.92 -9.93 17.15
C GLU A 215 20.20 -11.06 17.88
N ASN A 216 20.47 -11.23 19.19
CA ASN A 216 19.77 -12.22 20.01
C ASN A 216 18.26 -11.94 20.06
N LEU A 217 17.86 -10.68 20.25
CA LEU A 217 16.45 -10.30 20.22
C LEU A 217 15.79 -10.63 18.87
N ILE A 218 16.40 -10.27 17.74
CA ILE A 218 15.86 -10.62 16.41
C ILE A 218 15.70 -12.14 16.26
N ILE A 219 16.66 -12.94 16.76
CA ILE A 219 16.57 -14.40 16.73
C ILE A 219 15.37 -14.88 17.57
N GLU A 220 15.20 -14.36 18.79
CA GLU A 220 14.07 -14.69 19.66
C GLU A 220 12.72 -14.32 19.02
N LEU A 221 12.62 -13.13 18.43
CA LEU A 221 11.43 -12.69 17.69
C LEU A 221 11.11 -13.63 16.53
N ARG A 222 12.11 -14.07 15.77
CA ARG A 222 11.93 -15.03 14.67
C ARG A 222 11.47 -16.40 15.19
N VAL A 223 12.06 -16.90 16.28
CA VAL A 223 11.65 -18.16 16.91
C VAL A 223 10.21 -18.09 17.39
N PHE A 224 9.81 -16.95 17.98
CA PHE A 224 8.43 -16.71 18.38
C PHE A 224 7.49 -16.76 17.17
N LEU A 225 7.81 -16.02 16.10
CA LEU A 225 7.00 -16.02 14.87
C LEU A 225 6.87 -17.43 14.31
N SER A 226 7.96 -18.22 14.24
CA SER A 226 7.92 -19.61 13.78
C SER A 226 6.94 -20.49 14.58
N LYS A 227 6.72 -20.22 15.87
CA LYS A 227 5.75 -20.95 16.70
C LYS A 227 4.30 -20.55 16.39
N MET A 228 4.06 -19.35 15.88
CA MET A 228 2.73 -18.84 15.54
C MET A 228 2.29 -19.24 14.12
N LEU A 229 3.25 -19.49 13.23
CA LEU A 229 3.00 -19.86 11.83
C LEU A 229 2.07 -21.06 11.60
N PRO A 230 2.09 -22.15 12.42
CA PRO A 230 1.14 -23.26 12.27
C PRO A 230 -0.34 -22.86 12.36
N HIS A 231 -0.65 -21.76 13.06
CA HIS A 231 -2.01 -21.24 13.24
C HIS A 231 -2.40 -20.19 12.19
N PHE A 232 -1.52 -19.90 11.22
CA PHE A 232 -1.70 -18.80 10.27
C PHE A 232 -3.02 -18.85 9.49
N ASP A 233 -3.48 -20.05 9.13
CA ASP A 233 -4.72 -20.21 8.37
C ASP A 233 -5.98 -19.92 9.20
N GLU A 234 -5.88 -20.07 10.53
CA GLU A 234 -6.96 -19.83 11.49
C GLU A 234 -7.16 -18.34 11.79
N PHE A 235 -6.17 -17.51 11.45
CA PHE A 235 -6.20 -16.07 11.71
C PHE A 235 -7.19 -15.32 10.81
N SER A 236 -7.74 -14.23 11.32
CA SER A 236 -8.49 -13.26 10.52
C SER A 236 -7.56 -12.60 9.49
N THR A 237 -8.13 -12.01 8.43
CA THR A 237 -7.36 -11.28 7.42
C THR A 237 -6.46 -10.21 8.05
N ARG A 238 -6.95 -9.43 9.01
CA ARG A 238 -6.17 -8.39 9.69
C ARG A 238 -4.96 -8.98 10.43
N VAL A 239 -5.17 -10.08 11.16
CA VAL A 239 -4.11 -10.75 11.91
C VAL A 239 -3.07 -11.39 10.98
N LYS A 240 -3.50 -11.99 9.87
CA LYS A 240 -2.58 -12.52 8.84
C LYS A 240 -1.67 -11.42 8.29
N ILE A 241 -2.21 -10.26 7.96
CA ILE A 241 -1.46 -9.12 7.40
C ILE A 241 -0.50 -8.53 8.42
N SER A 242 -0.91 -8.35 9.68
CA SER A 242 -0.01 -7.89 10.75
C SER A 242 1.10 -8.92 11.04
N CYS A 243 0.79 -10.21 11.04
CA CYS A 243 1.78 -11.29 11.15
C CYS A 243 2.78 -11.26 9.98
N LEU A 244 2.32 -11.08 8.74
CA LEU A 244 3.19 -10.91 7.57
C LEU A 244 4.07 -9.67 7.68
N ASN A 245 3.55 -8.54 8.15
CA ASN A 245 4.34 -7.35 8.40
C ASN A 245 5.48 -7.65 9.39
N ALA A 246 5.18 -8.33 10.50
CA ALA A 246 6.19 -8.76 11.48
C ALA A 246 7.25 -9.70 10.89
N LEU A 247 6.86 -10.62 10.00
CA LEU A 247 7.78 -11.52 9.28
C LEU A 247 8.69 -10.75 8.30
N ILE A 248 8.14 -9.77 7.59
CA ILE A 248 8.88 -8.92 6.65
C ILE A 248 9.89 -8.06 7.41
N THR A 249 9.44 -7.31 8.43
CA THR A 249 10.30 -6.44 9.24
C THR A 249 11.37 -7.23 10.01
N SER A 250 11.09 -8.48 10.42
CA SER A 250 12.09 -9.32 11.08
C SER A 250 13.05 -10.03 10.10
N LYS A 251 12.89 -9.85 8.78
CA LYS A 251 13.64 -10.57 7.74
C LYS A 251 13.58 -12.09 7.92
N HIS A 252 12.40 -12.59 8.27
CA HIS A 252 12.16 -14.02 8.48
C HIS A 252 12.35 -14.82 7.18
N ARG A 253 12.74 -16.10 7.29
CA ARG A 253 13.05 -16.94 6.11
C ARG A 253 11.78 -17.43 5.38
N GLU A 254 10.71 -17.67 6.14
CA GLU A 254 9.44 -18.20 5.62
C GLU A 254 8.52 -17.09 5.08
N THR A 255 8.96 -15.83 5.07
CA THR A 255 8.16 -14.69 4.61
C THR A 255 7.59 -14.93 3.20
N ASN A 256 8.43 -15.38 2.27
CA ASN A 256 8.00 -15.62 0.90
C ASN A 256 6.94 -16.74 0.82
N ASP A 257 7.06 -17.79 1.63
CA ASP A 257 6.11 -18.92 1.60
C ASP A 257 4.70 -18.47 1.96
N TYR A 258 4.55 -17.66 3.01
CA TYR A 258 3.25 -17.16 3.46
C TYR A 258 2.69 -16.05 2.56
N VAL A 259 3.55 -15.20 1.99
CA VAL A 259 3.13 -14.23 0.98
C VAL A 259 2.60 -14.94 -0.27
N LEU A 260 3.31 -15.96 -0.76
CA LEU A 260 2.86 -16.78 -1.90
C LEU A 260 1.58 -17.56 -1.57
N LYS A 261 1.41 -18.01 -0.33
CA LYS A 261 0.19 -18.68 0.13
C LYS A 261 -1.05 -17.78 0.01
N ILE A 262 -0.95 -16.51 0.41
CA ILE A 262 -2.05 -15.55 0.25
C ILE A 262 -2.27 -15.21 -1.24
N LEU A 263 -1.21 -14.96 -2.00
CA LEU A 263 -1.33 -14.67 -3.43
C LEU A 263 -1.98 -15.81 -4.22
N GLY A 264 -1.69 -17.07 -3.85
CA GLY A 264 -2.32 -18.26 -4.43
C GLY A 264 -3.73 -18.55 -3.89
N GLY A 265 -4.21 -17.82 -2.89
CA GLY A 265 -5.52 -18.01 -2.28
C GLY A 265 -6.70 -17.54 -3.16
N GLN A 266 -7.92 -17.74 -2.67
CA GLN A 266 -9.16 -17.31 -3.35
C GLN A 266 -9.75 -16.01 -2.78
N ASN A 267 -9.23 -15.50 -1.66
CA ASN A 267 -9.76 -14.33 -0.98
C ASN A 267 -9.14 -13.05 -1.54
N GLU A 268 -9.90 -12.32 -2.38
CA GLU A 268 -9.44 -11.08 -3.02
C GLU A 268 -9.16 -9.96 -2.01
N ASN A 269 -9.88 -9.90 -0.88
CA ASN A 269 -9.62 -8.89 0.15
C ASN A 269 -8.26 -9.13 0.84
N GLU A 270 -7.91 -10.40 1.10
CA GLU A 270 -6.59 -10.74 1.66
C GLU A 270 -5.46 -10.39 0.68
N LYS A 271 -5.69 -10.60 -0.62
CA LYS A 271 -4.73 -10.24 -1.67
C LYS A 271 -4.52 -8.73 -1.75
N GLU A 272 -5.61 -7.95 -1.71
CA GLU A 272 -5.53 -6.49 -1.76
C GLU A 272 -4.74 -5.92 -0.58
N GLU A 273 -5.10 -6.31 0.65
CA GLU A 273 -4.39 -5.88 1.87
C GLU A 273 -2.90 -6.29 1.84
N LEU A 274 -2.59 -7.46 1.28
CA LEU A 274 -1.21 -7.89 1.09
C LEU A 274 -0.47 -7.02 0.07
N LEU A 275 -1.08 -6.69 -1.06
CA LEU A 275 -0.47 -5.83 -2.07
C LEU A 275 -0.16 -4.44 -1.50
N LEU A 276 -1.08 -3.87 -0.71
CA LEU A 276 -0.87 -2.61 0.00
C LEU A 276 0.28 -2.71 1.02
N LEU A 277 0.34 -3.79 1.80
CA LEU A 277 1.45 -4.02 2.72
C LEU A 277 2.80 -4.07 1.97
N LEU A 278 2.86 -4.82 0.88
CA LEU A 278 4.08 -4.98 0.07
C LEU A 278 4.54 -3.66 -0.54
N GLN A 279 3.61 -2.81 -0.98
CA GLN A 279 3.93 -1.49 -1.53
C GLN A 279 4.77 -0.64 -0.57
N HIS A 280 4.55 -0.79 0.74
CA HIS A 280 5.28 -0.06 1.78
C HIS A 280 6.49 -0.80 2.36
N THR A 281 6.56 -2.13 2.20
CA THR A 281 7.53 -2.97 2.93
C THR A 281 8.48 -3.77 2.03
N ILE A 282 8.35 -3.70 0.70
CA ILE A 282 9.17 -4.48 -0.24
C ILE A 282 10.69 -4.29 -0.04
N MET A 283 11.11 -3.10 0.40
CA MET A 283 12.52 -2.78 0.68
C MET A 283 13.10 -3.52 1.89
N LEU A 284 12.24 -4.02 2.78
CA LEU A 284 12.65 -4.73 3.99
C LEU A 284 12.83 -6.23 3.76
N LEU A 285 12.38 -6.76 2.62
CA LEU A 285 12.44 -8.17 2.32
C LEU A 285 13.88 -8.69 2.30
N ARG A 286 14.04 -9.89 2.86
CA ARG A 286 15.33 -10.58 2.88
C ARG A 286 15.73 -11.09 1.50
N ASP A 287 14.79 -11.69 0.78
CA ASP A 287 14.97 -12.21 -0.58
C ASP A 287 13.76 -11.82 -1.44
N PRO A 288 13.84 -10.67 -2.14
CA PRO A 288 12.72 -10.13 -2.91
C PRO A 288 12.54 -10.83 -4.27
N GLU A 289 13.52 -11.58 -4.77
CA GLU A 289 13.47 -12.16 -6.12
C GLU A 289 12.28 -13.12 -6.33
N PRO A 290 12.03 -14.12 -5.45
CA PRO A 290 10.87 -15.02 -5.61
C PRO A 290 9.54 -14.26 -5.64
N LEU A 291 9.43 -13.21 -4.82
CA LEU A 291 8.22 -12.40 -4.74
C LEU A 291 8.03 -11.56 -6.01
N ILE A 292 9.08 -10.87 -6.48
CA ILE A 292 9.01 -10.07 -7.72
C ILE A 292 8.57 -10.95 -8.90
N ARG A 293 9.13 -12.16 -9.01
CA ARG A 293 8.73 -13.15 -10.04
C ARG A 293 7.26 -13.55 -9.92
N ALA A 294 6.78 -13.77 -8.70
CA ALA A 294 5.38 -14.11 -8.44
C ALA A 294 4.44 -12.94 -8.77
N LEU A 295 4.78 -11.71 -8.37
CA LEU A 295 4.01 -10.51 -8.69
C LEU A 295 3.92 -10.26 -10.20
N ILE A 296 4.97 -10.54 -10.96
CA ILE A 296 4.93 -10.48 -12.44
C ILE A 296 3.99 -11.53 -13.02
N SER A 297 4.00 -12.73 -12.46
CA SER A 297 3.19 -13.85 -12.94
C SER A 297 1.75 -13.82 -12.41
N TYR A 298 1.42 -12.89 -11.52
CA TYR A 298 0.13 -12.84 -10.84
C TYR A 298 -1.00 -12.44 -11.80
N GLY A 299 -2.06 -13.26 -11.87
CA GLY A 299 -3.27 -12.93 -12.62
C GLY A 299 -4.14 -11.94 -11.85
N THR A 300 -4.24 -10.70 -12.34
CA THR A 300 -5.02 -9.65 -11.68
C THR A 300 -6.48 -9.72 -12.11
N VAL A 301 -7.40 -9.63 -11.15
CA VAL A 301 -8.85 -9.49 -11.42
C VAL A 301 -9.24 -8.01 -11.53
N SER A 302 -8.52 -7.14 -10.83
CA SER A 302 -8.75 -5.69 -10.81
C SER A 302 -7.59 -4.93 -11.49
N PRO A 303 -7.88 -3.91 -12.32
CA PRO A 303 -6.86 -2.98 -12.83
C PRO A 303 -6.07 -2.28 -11.72
N HIS A 304 -6.70 -2.08 -10.56
CA HIS A 304 -6.05 -1.46 -9.40
C HIS A 304 -4.90 -2.33 -8.87
N HIS A 305 -5.11 -3.64 -8.74
CA HIS A 305 -4.05 -4.58 -8.32
C HIS A 305 -2.85 -4.50 -9.26
N ASN A 306 -3.10 -4.38 -10.58
CA ASN A 306 -2.02 -4.27 -11.57
C ASN A 306 -1.19 -2.99 -11.36
N THR A 307 -1.85 -1.89 -11.00
CA THR A 307 -1.20 -0.61 -10.70
C THR A 307 -0.33 -0.72 -9.45
N ILE A 308 -0.88 -1.26 -8.35
CA ILE A 308 -0.13 -1.48 -7.11
C ILE A 308 1.11 -2.34 -7.36
N ILE A 309 0.97 -3.44 -8.13
CA ILE A 309 2.09 -4.33 -8.45
C ILE A 309 3.20 -3.60 -9.21
N VAL A 310 2.84 -2.85 -10.26
CA VAL A 310 3.83 -2.07 -11.03
C VAL A 310 4.53 -1.10 -10.10
N ASP A 311 3.78 -0.27 -9.36
CA ASP A 311 4.38 0.75 -8.50
C ASP A 311 5.24 0.15 -7.38
N THR A 312 4.84 -1.00 -6.83
CA THR A 312 5.64 -1.75 -5.84
C THR A 312 7.00 -2.17 -6.42
N ILE A 313 7.01 -2.73 -7.64
CA ILE A 313 8.25 -3.14 -8.31
C ILE A 313 9.12 -1.92 -8.66
N ILE A 314 8.51 -0.83 -9.14
CA ILE A 314 9.24 0.39 -9.47
C ILE A 314 9.87 1.02 -8.24
N ASN A 315 9.09 1.21 -7.17
CA ASN A 315 9.58 1.75 -5.90
C ASN A 315 10.76 0.93 -5.37
N TYR A 316 10.73 -0.40 -5.52
CA TYR A 316 11.84 -1.26 -5.14
C TYR A 316 13.14 -0.93 -5.89
N PHE A 317 13.09 -0.74 -7.22
CA PHE A 317 14.28 -0.43 -8.02
C PHE A 317 14.72 1.04 -7.97
N GLU A 318 13.81 1.99 -7.72
CA GLU A 318 14.17 3.40 -7.53
C GLU A 318 14.89 3.62 -6.20
N SER A 319 14.53 2.83 -5.18
CA SER A 319 15.14 2.89 -3.85
C SER A 319 16.46 2.09 -3.74
N PHE A 320 16.95 1.54 -4.85
CA PHE A 320 18.07 0.60 -4.85
C PHE A 320 19.42 1.30 -4.62
N GLN A 321 20.16 0.87 -3.59
CA GLN A 321 21.51 1.35 -3.33
C GLN A 321 22.47 0.89 -4.45
N SER A 322 23.38 1.78 -4.86
CA SER A 322 24.35 1.55 -5.94
C SER A 322 25.54 0.68 -5.50
N ASP A 323 25.26 -0.50 -4.96
CA ASP A 323 26.27 -1.49 -4.59
C ASP A 323 26.46 -2.56 -5.67
N ARG A 324 27.61 -3.24 -5.67
CA ARG A 324 27.95 -4.26 -6.68
C ARG A 324 26.98 -5.45 -6.66
N SER A 325 26.60 -5.93 -5.48
CA SER A 325 25.60 -7.01 -5.31
C SER A 325 24.23 -6.58 -5.84
N SER A 326 23.84 -5.35 -5.55
CA SER A 326 22.60 -4.73 -6.01
C SER A 326 22.55 -4.61 -7.53
N THR A 327 23.66 -4.22 -8.15
CA THR A 327 23.77 -4.13 -9.62
C THR A 327 23.60 -5.50 -10.28
N LEU A 328 24.23 -6.55 -9.73
CA LEU A 328 24.09 -7.92 -10.25
C LEU A 328 22.65 -8.45 -10.14
N LEU A 329 21.97 -8.18 -9.01
CA LEU A 329 20.57 -8.58 -8.85
C LEU A 329 19.66 -7.83 -9.84
N LYS A 330 19.93 -6.55 -10.06
CA LYS A 330 19.22 -5.73 -11.05
C LYS A 330 19.36 -6.32 -12.45
N ASP A 331 20.58 -6.63 -12.89
CA ASP A 331 20.82 -7.22 -14.21
C ASP A 331 20.14 -8.59 -14.36
N LYS A 332 20.20 -9.42 -13.32
CA LYS A 332 19.52 -10.72 -13.28
C LYS A 332 18.01 -10.59 -13.44
N LEU A 333 17.39 -9.65 -12.72
CA LEU A 333 15.94 -9.41 -12.78
C LEU A 333 15.53 -8.75 -14.09
N PHE A 334 16.33 -7.84 -14.64
CA PHE A 334 16.06 -7.20 -15.94
C PHE A 334 16.10 -8.21 -17.08
N ASN A 335 17.07 -9.13 -17.05
CA ASN A 335 17.11 -10.26 -17.96
C ASN A 335 15.89 -11.16 -17.78
N TYR A 336 15.51 -11.45 -16.53
CA TYR A 336 14.29 -12.21 -16.25
C TYR A 336 13.04 -11.53 -16.80
N PHE A 337 12.88 -10.21 -16.67
CA PHE A 337 11.72 -9.48 -17.22
C PHE A 337 11.66 -9.62 -18.74
N THR A 338 12.81 -9.49 -19.41
CA THR A 338 12.92 -9.63 -20.87
C THR A 338 12.56 -11.05 -21.33
N VAL A 339 13.16 -12.07 -20.71
CA VAL A 339 12.88 -13.49 -21.05
C VAL A 339 11.44 -13.86 -20.74
N THR A 340 10.89 -13.38 -19.63
CA THR A 340 9.51 -13.66 -19.23
C THR A 340 8.51 -13.00 -20.19
N LEU A 341 8.81 -11.80 -20.69
CA LEU A 341 8.00 -11.13 -21.71
C LEU A 341 7.91 -11.95 -22.99
N ASP A 342 9.04 -12.50 -23.49
CA ASP A 342 9.06 -13.36 -24.68
C ASP A 342 8.23 -14.62 -24.44
N SER A 343 8.44 -15.29 -23.29
CA SER A 343 7.68 -16.49 -22.92
C SER A 343 6.16 -16.24 -22.85
N PHE A 344 5.73 -15.17 -22.17
CA PHE A 344 4.32 -14.82 -22.08
C PHE A 344 3.72 -14.45 -23.43
N PHE A 345 4.45 -13.67 -24.24
CA PHE A 345 3.98 -13.31 -25.57
C PHE A 345 3.89 -14.52 -26.50
N GLU A 346 4.87 -15.42 -26.50
CA GLU A 346 4.84 -16.64 -27.31
C GLU A 346 3.71 -17.59 -26.90
N LEU A 347 3.44 -17.70 -25.59
CA LEU A 347 2.28 -18.44 -25.09
C LEU A 347 0.96 -17.81 -25.56
N TYR A 348 0.84 -16.48 -25.45
CA TYR A 348 -0.35 -15.74 -25.89
C TYR A 348 -0.58 -15.89 -27.39
N ARG A 349 0.49 -15.73 -28.16
CA ARG A 349 0.50 -15.87 -29.61
C ARG A 349 0.02 -17.26 -30.03
N LYS A 350 0.61 -18.31 -29.45
CA LYS A 350 0.30 -19.70 -29.81
C LYS A 350 -1.14 -20.08 -29.45
N ASN A 351 -1.60 -19.68 -28.26
CA ASN A 351 -2.85 -20.19 -27.71
C ASN A 351 -4.07 -19.35 -28.01
N TYR A 352 -3.91 -18.05 -28.31
CA TYR A 352 -5.03 -17.11 -28.44
C TYR A 352 -5.03 -16.34 -29.77
N MET A 353 -3.87 -15.85 -30.23
CA MET A 353 -3.84 -15.11 -31.50
C MET A 353 -4.05 -16.00 -32.74
N ILE A 354 -3.71 -17.29 -32.64
CA ILE A 354 -3.92 -18.28 -33.72
C ILE A 354 -5.34 -18.87 -33.66
N SER A 355 -5.90 -19.04 -32.46
CA SER A 355 -7.21 -19.67 -32.22
C SER A 355 -8.41 -18.70 -32.30
N ASP A 356 -8.17 -17.38 -32.32
CA ASP A 356 -9.20 -16.36 -32.58
C ASP A 356 -9.90 -16.52 -33.96
N VAL A 357 -9.43 -17.43 -34.81
CA VAL A 357 -10.11 -17.88 -36.03
C VAL A 357 -11.38 -18.69 -35.72
N GLU A 358 -11.41 -19.45 -34.62
CA GLU A 358 -12.58 -20.26 -34.23
C GLU A 358 -13.69 -19.42 -33.61
N GLU A 359 -13.34 -18.37 -32.83
CA GLU A 359 -14.33 -17.47 -32.21
C GLU A 359 -15.08 -16.60 -33.22
N LYS A 360 -14.51 -16.36 -34.41
CA LYS A 360 -15.18 -15.65 -35.51
C LYS A 360 -16.43 -16.39 -36.03
N ASN A 361 -16.58 -17.67 -35.72
CA ASN A 361 -17.76 -18.46 -36.09
C ASN A 361 -18.97 -18.21 -35.19
N TYR A 362 -18.79 -17.55 -34.03
CA TYR A 362 -19.92 -17.21 -33.16
C TYR A 362 -20.69 -15.97 -33.65
N PRO A 363 -22.01 -15.91 -33.42
CA PRO A 363 -22.80 -14.69 -33.65
C PRO A 363 -22.23 -13.49 -32.89
N GLU A 364 -22.39 -12.29 -33.44
CA GLU A 364 -21.88 -11.03 -32.87
C GLU A 364 -22.30 -10.81 -31.42
N ILE A 365 -23.59 -11.00 -31.11
CA ILE A 365 -24.14 -10.90 -29.75
C ILE A 365 -23.41 -11.84 -28.78
N PHE A 366 -23.10 -13.08 -29.19
CA PHE A 366 -22.35 -14.02 -28.35
C PHE A 366 -20.90 -13.59 -28.14
N ARG A 367 -20.25 -13.03 -29.17
CA ARG A 367 -18.88 -12.51 -29.05
C ARG A 367 -18.83 -11.31 -28.09
N GLU A 368 -19.79 -10.41 -28.18
CA GLU A 368 -19.91 -9.25 -27.28
C GLU A 368 -20.11 -9.67 -25.83
N VAL A 369 -21.04 -10.60 -25.56
CA VAL A 369 -21.30 -11.12 -24.21
C VAL A 369 -20.08 -11.87 -23.65
N ARG A 370 -19.40 -12.70 -24.47
CA ARG A 370 -18.16 -13.39 -24.06
C ARG A 370 -17.06 -12.39 -23.69
N ASN A 371 -16.83 -11.39 -24.53
CA ASN A 371 -15.84 -10.34 -24.27
C ASN A 371 -16.21 -9.53 -23.03
N PHE A 372 -17.49 -9.23 -22.82
CA PHE A 372 -17.98 -8.55 -21.64
C PHE A 372 -17.71 -9.33 -20.36
N ILE A 373 -18.06 -10.63 -20.32
CA ILE A 373 -17.78 -11.52 -19.19
C ILE A 373 -16.27 -11.59 -18.92
N LEU A 374 -15.48 -11.79 -19.98
CA LEU A 374 -14.02 -11.86 -19.89
C LEU A 374 -13.44 -10.58 -19.30
N LEU A 375 -13.95 -9.40 -19.65
CA LEU A 375 -13.40 -8.12 -19.20
C LEU A 375 -13.91 -7.69 -17.82
N LYS A 376 -15.16 -7.98 -17.48
CA LYS A 376 -15.83 -7.39 -16.31
C LYS A 376 -16.05 -8.35 -15.15
N PHE A 377 -15.96 -9.65 -15.37
CA PHE A 377 -16.23 -10.65 -14.33
C PHE A 377 -14.99 -11.46 -13.95
N SER A 378 -15.16 -12.27 -12.89
CA SER A 378 -14.19 -13.25 -12.42
C SER A 378 -14.62 -14.66 -12.84
N PRO A 379 -13.69 -15.64 -12.83
CA PRO A 379 -14.03 -17.05 -13.11
C PRO A 379 -15.15 -17.58 -12.21
N GLN A 380 -15.21 -17.11 -10.95
CA GLN A 380 -16.23 -17.51 -9.98
C GLN A 380 -17.64 -17.04 -10.41
N ILE A 381 -17.75 -15.83 -10.99
CA ILE A 381 -19.01 -15.30 -11.50
C ILE A 381 -19.43 -16.05 -12.76
N LEU A 382 -18.50 -16.34 -13.68
CA LEU A 382 -18.78 -17.16 -14.86
C LEU A 382 -19.35 -18.52 -14.46
N ASN A 383 -18.73 -19.21 -13.49
CA ASN A 383 -19.21 -20.50 -13.00
C ASN A 383 -20.63 -20.42 -12.43
N ARG A 384 -20.99 -19.31 -11.75
CA ARG A 384 -22.36 -19.08 -11.27
C ARG A 384 -23.34 -18.81 -12.41
N ILE A 385 -22.93 -18.06 -13.44
CA ILE A 385 -23.73 -17.85 -14.67
C ILE A 385 -24.02 -19.19 -15.36
N ILE A 386 -22.99 -20.03 -15.53
CA ILE A 386 -23.13 -21.36 -16.14
C ILE A 386 -24.03 -22.26 -15.30
N HIS A 387 -23.82 -22.30 -13.97
CA HIS A 387 -24.64 -23.08 -13.06
C HIS A 387 -26.11 -22.67 -13.15
N TYR A 388 -26.39 -21.36 -13.13
CA TYR A 388 -27.73 -20.83 -13.32
C TYR A 388 -28.31 -21.34 -14.63
N LEU A 389 -27.63 -21.11 -15.77
CA LEU A 389 -28.11 -21.50 -17.09
C LEU A 389 -28.43 -23.00 -17.22
N LYS A 390 -27.66 -23.89 -16.57
CA LYS A 390 -27.85 -25.35 -16.65
C LYS A 390 -28.90 -25.90 -15.68
N HIS A 391 -29.06 -25.32 -14.50
CA HIS A 391 -29.75 -25.99 -13.39
C HIS A 391 -30.92 -25.21 -12.78
N GLU A 392 -30.94 -23.88 -12.88
CA GLU A 392 -31.90 -23.03 -12.16
C GLU A 392 -33.10 -22.64 -13.02
N LYS A 393 -34.27 -22.45 -12.38
CA LYS A 393 -35.49 -22.01 -13.07
C LYS A 393 -35.49 -20.50 -13.32
N ASN A 394 -36.23 -20.04 -14.33
CA ASN A 394 -36.30 -18.61 -14.66
C ASN A 394 -36.79 -17.74 -13.48
N ASP A 395 -37.61 -18.29 -12.59
CA ASP A 395 -38.12 -17.60 -11.39
C ASP A 395 -37.00 -17.22 -10.40
N GLU A 396 -35.80 -17.81 -10.52
CA GLU A 396 -34.65 -17.52 -9.65
C GLU A 396 -33.67 -16.50 -10.24
N ILE A 397 -33.99 -15.91 -11.40
CA ILE A 397 -33.09 -14.97 -12.09
C ILE A 397 -32.71 -13.75 -11.25
N HIS A 398 -33.58 -13.35 -10.33
CA HIS A 398 -33.32 -12.23 -9.43
C HIS A 398 -32.09 -12.47 -8.55
N LYS A 399 -31.79 -13.73 -8.19
CA LYS A 399 -30.60 -14.10 -7.42
C LYS A 399 -29.33 -13.81 -8.20
N ILE A 400 -29.30 -14.19 -9.48
CA ILE A 400 -28.12 -13.95 -10.33
C ILE A 400 -27.99 -12.49 -10.74
N ILE A 401 -29.10 -11.80 -11.05
CA ILE A 401 -29.06 -10.37 -11.36
C ILE A 401 -28.54 -9.58 -10.16
N THR A 402 -29.03 -9.86 -8.95
CA THR A 402 -28.55 -9.21 -7.72
C THR A 402 -27.04 -9.41 -7.57
N LEU A 403 -26.55 -10.63 -7.78
CA LEU A 403 -25.12 -10.92 -7.78
C LEU A 403 -24.36 -10.13 -8.85
N LEU A 404 -24.83 -10.05 -10.09
CA LEU A 404 -24.14 -9.32 -11.15
C LEU A 404 -24.08 -7.81 -10.83
N THR A 405 -25.14 -7.25 -10.27
CA THR A 405 -25.18 -5.83 -9.89
C THR A 405 -24.22 -5.46 -8.75
N THR A 406 -23.82 -6.40 -7.88
CA THR A 406 -22.80 -6.09 -6.86
C THR A 406 -21.41 -5.87 -7.46
N TYR A 407 -21.13 -6.41 -8.66
CA TYR A 407 -19.82 -6.28 -9.32
C TYR A 407 -19.78 -5.16 -10.38
N LEU A 408 -20.95 -4.66 -10.81
CA LEU A 408 -21.07 -3.58 -11.78
C LEU A 408 -21.51 -2.29 -11.06
N SER A 409 -20.55 -1.56 -10.50
CA SER A 409 -20.81 -0.28 -9.82
C SER A 409 -21.29 0.83 -10.75
N PHE A 410 -20.98 0.73 -12.04
CA PHE A 410 -21.38 1.72 -13.06
C PHE A 410 -21.57 1.05 -14.43
N ILE A 411 -22.64 1.44 -15.14
CA ILE A 411 -22.94 1.01 -16.51
C ILE A 411 -22.83 2.23 -17.42
N ASP A 412 -21.77 2.30 -18.21
CA ASP A 412 -21.62 3.29 -19.27
C ASP A 412 -22.28 2.82 -20.59
N SER A 413 -22.27 3.67 -21.61
CA SER A 413 -22.81 3.34 -22.93
C SER A 413 -22.09 2.17 -23.62
N SER A 414 -20.84 1.87 -23.25
CA SER A 414 -20.09 0.74 -23.82
C SER A 414 -20.42 -0.60 -23.15
N ILE A 415 -20.90 -0.55 -21.90
CA ILE A 415 -21.26 -1.72 -21.09
C ILE A 415 -22.75 -2.08 -21.24
N ARG A 416 -23.59 -1.08 -21.50
CA ARG A 416 -25.05 -1.23 -21.51
C ARG A 416 -25.55 -2.31 -22.46
N ASP A 417 -25.09 -2.30 -23.70
CA ASP A 417 -25.60 -3.20 -24.74
C ASP A 417 -25.15 -4.65 -24.48
N PRO A 418 -23.85 -4.94 -24.22
CA PRO A 418 -23.42 -6.29 -23.86
C PRO A 418 -24.08 -6.83 -22.58
N PHE A 419 -24.32 -5.97 -21.59
CA PHE A 419 -25.03 -6.36 -20.37
C PHE A 419 -26.50 -6.68 -20.65
N SER A 420 -27.19 -5.89 -21.47
CA SER A 420 -28.56 -6.16 -21.90
C SER A 420 -28.64 -7.52 -22.61
N SER A 421 -27.73 -7.79 -23.54
CA SER A 421 -27.66 -9.08 -24.24
C SER A 421 -27.39 -10.25 -23.30
N LEU A 422 -26.55 -10.07 -22.27
CA LEU A 422 -26.34 -11.11 -21.25
C LEU A 422 -27.63 -11.35 -20.45
N VAL A 423 -28.34 -10.30 -20.06
CA VAL A 423 -29.61 -10.42 -19.32
C VAL A 423 -30.67 -11.14 -20.18
N GLU A 424 -30.76 -10.81 -21.47
CA GLU A 424 -31.65 -11.50 -22.41
C GLU A 424 -31.34 -13.00 -22.52
N MET A 425 -30.05 -13.37 -22.60
CA MET A 425 -29.62 -14.78 -22.59
C MET A 425 -29.98 -15.50 -21.28
N LEU A 426 -29.93 -14.81 -20.14
CA LEU A 426 -30.32 -15.36 -18.85
C LEU A 426 -31.84 -15.55 -18.73
N TYR A 427 -32.65 -14.69 -19.37
CA TYR A 427 -34.11 -14.74 -19.35
C TYR A 427 -34.74 -15.74 -20.34
N ASP A 428 -33.91 -16.44 -21.13
CA ASP A 428 -34.40 -17.40 -22.12
C ASP A 428 -35.29 -18.48 -21.46
N ARG A 429 -36.45 -18.75 -22.07
CA ARG A 429 -37.43 -19.72 -21.54
C ARG A 429 -37.18 -21.14 -22.06
N ASP A 430 -36.40 -21.30 -23.12
CA ASP A 430 -36.08 -22.61 -23.67
C ASP A 430 -34.88 -23.25 -22.93
N PRO A 431 -35.07 -24.38 -22.22
CA PRO A 431 -33.99 -25.05 -21.51
C PRO A 431 -32.86 -25.53 -22.43
N LYS A 432 -33.17 -25.93 -23.68
CA LYS A 432 -32.13 -26.37 -24.62
C LYS A 432 -31.26 -25.21 -25.09
N SER A 433 -31.88 -24.08 -25.41
CA SER A 433 -31.16 -22.84 -25.75
C SER A 433 -30.26 -22.37 -24.60
N ARG A 434 -30.73 -22.46 -23.34
CA ARG A 434 -29.91 -22.14 -22.16
C ARG A 434 -28.72 -23.08 -21.98
N GLU A 435 -28.89 -24.38 -22.22
CA GLU A 435 -27.80 -25.36 -22.16
C GLU A 435 -26.75 -25.12 -23.27
N ILE A 436 -27.20 -24.76 -24.48
CA ILE A 436 -26.31 -24.36 -25.58
C ILE A 436 -25.57 -23.07 -25.22
N THR A 437 -26.24 -22.10 -24.61
CA THR A 437 -25.61 -20.85 -24.14
C THR A 437 -24.56 -21.15 -23.07
N ALA A 438 -24.88 -22.01 -22.09
CA ALA A 438 -23.95 -22.41 -21.05
C ALA A 438 -22.69 -23.10 -21.61
N SER A 439 -22.86 -24.08 -22.51
CA SER A 439 -21.71 -24.77 -23.16
C SER A 439 -20.85 -23.82 -23.98
N ARG A 440 -21.46 -22.80 -24.61
CA ARG A 440 -20.73 -21.74 -25.32
C ARG A 440 -20.04 -20.77 -24.38
N LEU A 441 -20.49 -20.56 -23.15
CA LEU A 441 -19.81 -19.70 -22.17
C LEU A 441 -18.72 -20.46 -21.40
N GLU A 442 -18.84 -21.78 -21.27
CA GLU A 442 -17.83 -22.65 -20.63
C GLU A 442 -16.45 -22.59 -21.31
N THR A 443 -16.40 -22.25 -22.59
CA THR A 443 -15.15 -22.11 -23.35
C THR A 443 -14.48 -20.75 -23.18
N ILE A 444 -14.99 -19.86 -22.33
CA ILE A 444 -14.31 -18.60 -22.02
C ILE A 444 -13.07 -18.91 -21.16
N ASP A 445 -11.90 -18.63 -21.71
CA ASP A 445 -10.63 -18.79 -21.01
C ASP A 445 -10.13 -17.45 -20.45
N PHE A 446 -10.24 -17.27 -19.13
CA PHE A 446 -9.74 -16.09 -18.42
C PHE A 446 -8.21 -15.96 -18.48
N GLU A 447 -7.48 -17.04 -18.75
CA GLU A 447 -6.02 -16.97 -18.90
C GLU A 447 -5.64 -16.10 -20.11
N LYS A 448 -6.50 -15.96 -21.13
CA LYS A 448 -6.32 -14.97 -22.22
C LYS A 448 -6.18 -13.56 -21.66
N ARG A 449 -7.13 -13.12 -20.81
CA ARG A 449 -7.09 -11.79 -20.17
C ARG A 449 -5.88 -11.68 -19.24
N PHE A 450 -5.67 -12.65 -18.36
CA PHE A 450 -4.59 -12.58 -17.39
C PHE A 450 -3.22 -12.53 -18.04
N LEU A 451 -3.00 -13.29 -19.11
CA LEU A 451 -1.75 -13.27 -19.86
C LEU A 451 -1.55 -11.94 -20.60
N GLN A 452 -2.60 -11.40 -21.21
CA GLN A 452 -2.57 -10.05 -21.81
C GLN A 452 -2.17 -8.99 -20.77
N GLU A 453 -2.77 -9.02 -19.58
CA GLU A 453 -2.44 -8.11 -18.48
C GLU A 453 -1.00 -8.27 -17.97
N ARG A 454 -0.50 -9.51 -17.86
CA ARG A 454 0.90 -9.78 -17.46
C ARG A 454 1.89 -9.22 -18.50
N ILE A 455 1.59 -9.31 -19.79
CA ILE A 455 2.41 -8.72 -20.86
C ILE A 455 2.42 -7.19 -20.74
N ILE A 456 1.24 -6.57 -20.59
CA ILE A 456 1.13 -5.11 -20.42
C ILE A 456 1.86 -4.64 -19.16
N ARG A 457 1.74 -5.38 -18.05
CA ARG A 457 2.48 -5.12 -16.81
C ARG A 457 3.99 -5.11 -17.06
N LEU A 458 4.52 -6.13 -17.72
CA LEU A 458 5.94 -6.21 -18.04
C LEU A 458 6.39 -5.07 -18.94
N CYS A 459 5.59 -4.71 -19.95
CA CYS A 459 5.84 -3.55 -20.81
C CYS A 459 5.96 -2.26 -19.98
N ASN A 460 5.02 -2.02 -19.05
CA ASN A 460 5.04 -0.85 -18.16
C ASN A 460 6.27 -0.84 -17.23
N ILE A 461 6.64 -1.99 -16.67
CA ILE A 461 7.84 -2.12 -15.81
C ILE A 461 9.10 -1.82 -16.63
N ILE A 462 9.23 -2.40 -17.83
CA ILE A 462 10.35 -2.20 -18.73
C ILE A 462 10.48 -0.73 -19.15
N ALA A 463 9.35 -0.08 -19.46
CA ALA A 463 9.29 1.33 -19.82
C ALA A 463 9.78 2.23 -18.68
N LYS A 464 9.19 2.09 -17.48
CA LYS A 464 9.51 2.91 -16.31
C LYS A 464 10.95 2.69 -15.82
N LEU A 465 11.46 1.46 -15.87
CA LEU A 465 12.85 1.14 -15.48
C LEU A 465 13.87 1.34 -16.61
N ASN A 466 13.42 1.73 -17.81
CA ASN A 466 14.24 1.96 -19.01
C ASN A 466 15.17 0.78 -19.37
N ILE A 467 14.61 -0.43 -19.47
CA ILE A 467 15.38 -1.67 -19.69
C ILE A 467 15.71 -1.85 -21.18
N GLN A 468 16.82 -1.25 -21.62
CA GLN A 468 17.24 -1.22 -23.03
C GLN A 468 17.46 -2.61 -23.66
N SER A 469 17.82 -3.63 -22.87
CA SER A 469 17.99 -5.00 -23.37
C SER A 469 16.70 -5.63 -23.93
N ALA A 470 15.52 -5.10 -23.57
CA ALA A 470 14.23 -5.59 -24.06
C ALA A 470 13.84 -5.02 -25.44
N ALA A 471 14.54 -4.00 -25.96
CA ALA A 471 14.12 -3.29 -27.16
C ALA A 471 14.01 -4.18 -28.41
N THR A 472 14.98 -5.08 -28.62
CA THR A 472 14.98 -5.99 -29.79
C THR A 472 13.79 -6.95 -29.76
N LEU A 473 13.45 -7.47 -28.59
CA LEU A 473 12.27 -8.30 -28.38
C LEU A 473 10.98 -7.49 -28.62
N LEU A 474 10.88 -6.28 -28.07
CA LEU A 474 9.72 -5.42 -28.25
C LEU A 474 9.49 -5.06 -29.73
N VAL A 475 10.55 -4.85 -30.51
CA VAL A 475 10.45 -4.66 -31.98
C VAL A 475 9.92 -5.92 -32.68
N LYS A 476 10.37 -7.12 -32.26
CA LYS A 476 9.83 -8.39 -32.77
C LYS A 476 8.32 -8.50 -32.48
N ILE A 477 7.92 -8.20 -31.25
CA ILE A 477 6.51 -8.21 -30.81
C ILE A 477 5.68 -7.19 -31.60
N TYR A 478 6.15 -5.94 -31.69
CA TYR A 478 5.51 -4.87 -32.45
C TYR A 478 5.25 -5.27 -33.91
N ASN A 479 6.27 -5.80 -34.60
CA ASN A 479 6.15 -6.22 -35.99
C ASN A 479 5.15 -7.37 -36.18
N TYR A 480 4.99 -8.22 -35.17
CA TYR A 480 3.96 -9.26 -35.18
C TYR A 480 2.56 -8.66 -35.00
N LEU A 481 2.39 -7.77 -34.03
CA LEU A 481 1.12 -7.09 -33.72
C LEU A 481 0.65 -6.16 -34.85
N LYS A 482 1.60 -5.61 -35.64
CA LYS A 482 1.30 -4.87 -36.87
C LYS A 482 0.60 -5.75 -37.92
N LYS A 483 0.86 -7.07 -37.93
CA LYS A 483 0.21 -8.04 -38.83
C LYS A 483 -1.04 -8.66 -38.23
N TYR A 484 -1.01 -8.96 -36.93
CA TYR A 484 -2.11 -9.59 -36.17
C TYR A 484 -2.48 -8.70 -35.00
N ARG A 485 -3.48 -7.83 -35.22
CA ARG A 485 -3.76 -6.71 -34.32
C ARG A 485 -4.44 -7.16 -33.02
N ASP A 486 -3.79 -6.85 -31.90
CA ASP A 486 -4.38 -6.77 -30.56
C ASP A 486 -4.11 -5.36 -30.05
N GLU A 487 -5.14 -4.51 -29.98
CA GLU A 487 -4.97 -3.07 -29.71
C GLU A 487 -4.28 -2.80 -28.37
N LYS A 488 -4.59 -3.56 -27.32
CA LYS A 488 -4.02 -3.32 -25.99
C LYS A 488 -2.54 -3.67 -25.95
N LEU A 489 -2.17 -4.81 -26.55
CA LEU A 489 -0.76 -5.20 -26.62
C LEU A 489 0.02 -4.30 -27.57
N PHE A 490 -0.59 -3.86 -28.68
CA PHE A 490 0.02 -2.97 -29.64
C PHE A 490 0.33 -1.61 -29.02
N ASP A 491 -0.66 -0.99 -28.36
CA ASP A 491 -0.49 0.28 -27.65
C ASP A 491 0.56 0.19 -26.55
N ALA A 492 0.56 -0.90 -25.77
CA ALA A 492 1.56 -1.12 -24.73
C ALA A 492 2.98 -1.24 -25.29
N CYS A 493 3.16 -1.92 -26.43
CA CYS A 493 4.46 -2.05 -27.09
C CYS A 493 4.96 -0.71 -27.64
N ILE A 494 4.11 0.06 -28.33
CA ILE A 494 4.46 1.40 -28.83
C ILE A 494 4.84 2.29 -27.66
N GLN A 495 4.00 2.35 -26.63
CA GLN A 495 4.24 3.19 -25.46
C GLN A 495 5.58 2.85 -24.80
N THR A 496 5.90 1.57 -24.68
CA THR A 496 7.16 1.11 -24.08
C THR A 496 8.37 1.55 -24.89
N LEU A 497 8.39 1.26 -26.20
CA LEU A 497 9.48 1.66 -27.08
C LEU A 497 9.64 3.18 -27.16
N SER A 498 8.52 3.92 -27.13
CA SER A 498 8.52 5.39 -27.17
C SER A 498 9.05 6.00 -25.87
N THR A 499 8.63 5.47 -24.72
CA THR A 499 9.12 5.90 -23.40
C THR A 499 10.63 5.65 -23.25
N MET A 500 11.11 4.53 -23.81
CA MET A 500 12.54 4.20 -23.88
C MET A 500 13.32 5.04 -24.91
N LYS A 501 12.64 5.95 -25.64
CA LYS A 501 13.17 6.75 -26.74
C LYS A 501 13.89 5.91 -27.82
N TYR A 502 13.38 4.73 -28.13
CA TYR A 502 14.04 3.82 -29.06
C TYR A 502 13.94 4.31 -30.52
N PRO A 503 15.04 4.45 -31.28
CA PRO A 503 15.02 5.11 -32.60
C PRO A 503 14.15 4.44 -33.66
N TYR A 504 14.04 3.11 -33.64
CA TYR A 504 13.21 2.37 -34.61
C TYR A 504 11.73 2.79 -34.50
N MET A 505 11.23 2.96 -33.27
CA MET A 505 9.83 3.34 -33.07
C MET A 505 9.57 4.78 -33.50
N LEU A 506 10.54 5.69 -33.36
CA LEU A 506 10.41 7.05 -33.89
C LEU A 506 10.17 7.04 -35.40
N GLY A 507 10.96 6.26 -36.14
CA GLY A 507 10.76 6.12 -37.59
C GLY A 507 9.39 5.51 -37.96
N GLU A 508 8.91 4.52 -37.21
CA GLU A 508 7.57 3.96 -37.43
C GLU A 508 6.44 4.96 -37.10
N LEU A 509 6.59 5.77 -36.05
CA LEU A 509 5.62 6.83 -35.70
C LEU A 509 5.59 7.93 -36.77
N GLU A 510 6.73 8.31 -37.34
CA GLU A 510 6.81 9.24 -38.46
C GLU A 510 6.11 8.68 -39.70
N LEU A 511 6.31 7.39 -40.00
CA LEU A 511 5.62 6.71 -41.11
C LEU A 511 4.11 6.65 -40.88
N MET A 512 3.66 6.30 -39.68
CA MET A 512 2.24 6.29 -39.31
C MET A 512 1.62 7.70 -39.39
N LEU A 513 2.36 8.75 -39.01
CA LEU A 513 1.91 10.14 -39.14
C LEU A 513 1.81 10.60 -40.60
N LEU A 514 2.76 10.23 -41.45
CA LEU A 514 2.83 10.69 -42.84
C LEU A 514 1.93 9.89 -43.79
N SER A 515 1.74 8.60 -43.51
CA SER A 515 1.13 7.65 -44.46
C SER A 515 0.03 6.76 -43.86
N GLY A 516 -0.18 6.80 -42.55
CA GLY A 516 -1.23 6.04 -41.87
C GLY A 516 -2.62 6.68 -42.04
N ASP A 517 -3.64 5.92 -41.65
CA ASP A 517 -5.01 6.42 -41.60
C ASP A 517 -5.21 7.44 -40.47
N ARG A 518 -6.41 8.02 -40.35
CA ARG A 518 -6.68 9.05 -39.33
C ARG A 518 -6.46 8.53 -37.90
N ASN A 519 -6.71 7.26 -37.63
CA ASN A 519 -6.53 6.68 -36.30
C ASN A 519 -5.04 6.45 -36.01
N ASP A 520 -4.28 5.97 -37.01
CA ASP A 520 -2.83 5.82 -36.93
C ASP A 520 -2.14 7.17 -36.73
N GLN A 521 -2.59 8.22 -37.42
CA GLN A 521 -2.06 9.58 -37.25
C GLN A 521 -2.30 10.11 -35.83
N LEU A 522 -3.51 9.94 -35.28
CA LEU A 522 -3.83 10.34 -33.90
C LEU A 522 -3.02 9.54 -32.87
N CYS A 523 -2.88 8.24 -33.09
CA CYS A 523 -2.04 7.37 -32.27
C CYS A 523 -0.57 7.83 -32.30
N SER A 524 -0.06 8.19 -33.48
CA SER A 524 1.31 8.66 -33.66
C SER A 524 1.58 9.95 -32.87
N LEU A 525 0.67 10.92 -32.96
CA LEU A 525 0.75 12.18 -32.22
C LEU A 525 0.79 11.98 -30.71
N LYS A 526 0.00 11.02 -30.19
CA LYS A 526 -0.02 10.68 -28.75
C LYS A 526 1.35 10.24 -28.24
N TYR A 527 2.09 9.45 -29.02
CA TYR A 527 3.35 8.85 -28.57
C TYR A 527 4.61 9.64 -28.97
N LEU A 528 4.54 10.48 -30.01
CA LEU A 528 5.63 11.41 -30.36
C LEU A 528 5.97 12.39 -29.22
N ALA A 529 5.01 12.69 -28.35
CA ALA A 529 5.24 13.51 -27.15
C ALA A 529 6.34 12.94 -26.21
N HIS A 530 6.63 11.64 -26.26
CA HIS A 530 7.73 11.06 -25.48
C HIS A 530 9.13 11.35 -26.05
N TYR A 531 9.22 11.83 -27.29
CA TYR A 531 10.47 12.17 -27.97
C TYR A 531 10.75 13.68 -28.01
N THR A 532 9.77 14.50 -27.66
CA THR A 532 9.94 15.96 -27.48
C THR A 532 10.44 16.24 -26.07
N ASP A 533 11.53 17.00 -25.94
CA ASP A 533 12.10 17.44 -24.66
C ASP A 533 11.23 18.48 -23.94
#